data_AF-A0A2K2DL66-F1
#
_entry.id   AF-A0A2K2DL66-F1
#
_cell.length_a   1.000
_cell.length_b   1.000
_cell.length_c   1.000
_cell.angle_alpha   90.00
_cell.angle_beta   90.00
_cell.angle_gamma   90.00
#
_symmetry.space_group_name_H-M   'P 1'
#
loop_
_entity.id
_entity.type
_entity.pdbx_description
1 polymer ?
#
loop_
_entity_poly.entity_id
_entity_poly.type
_entity_poly.pdbx_seq_one_letter_code
_entity_poly.pdbx_strand_id
1 'polypeptide(L)'
;YLSYSLAALSVFGFIACCFLWFNNTAYPSEFYGPTGPEASQAQAFTFLVRDQRLGANVGSAQGPTGLGKYLMCSPTGEVIFGGETMRFWDLRAPRLEPLRGPNGLDLSRLKKDIQPWQERR
;
A
#
# COMPACT_ATOMS: atom_id res chain seq x y z
N TYR A 1 31.30 30.58 -6.01
CA TYR A 1 30.43 30.04 -7.08
C TYR A 1 30.37 28.52 -7.09
N LEU A 2 31.51 27.80 -7.15
CA LEU A 2 31.52 26.33 -7.16
C LEU A 2 30.86 25.68 -5.92
N SER A 3 31.16 26.17 -4.71
CA SER A 3 30.60 25.63 -3.46
C SER A 3 29.07 25.71 -3.41
N TYR A 4 28.48 26.82 -3.86
CA TYR A 4 27.02 26.97 -3.97
C TYR A 4 26.41 25.94 -4.93
N SER A 5 27.07 25.67 -6.05
CA SER A 5 26.60 24.67 -7.03
C SER A 5 26.70 23.25 -6.48
N LEU A 6 27.77 22.92 -5.74
CA LEU A 6 27.93 21.62 -5.09
C LEU A 6 26.87 21.37 -4.01
N ALA A 7 26.54 22.39 -3.21
CA ALA A 7 25.45 22.30 -2.24
C ALA A 7 24.10 22.05 -2.92
N ALA A 8 23.82 22.75 -4.03
CA ALA A 8 22.61 22.54 -4.82
C ALA A 8 22.53 21.11 -5.39
N LEU A 9 23.62 20.59 -5.97
CA LEU A 9 23.67 19.22 -6.50
C LEU A 9 23.46 18.17 -5.40
N SER A 10 23.99 18.39 -4.20
CA SER A 10 23.75 17.49 -3.07
C SER A 10 22.26 17.41 -2.73
N VAL A 11 21.57 18.55 -2.65
CA VAL A 11 20.12 18.59 -2.40
C VAL A 11 19.35 17.93 -3.54
N PHE A 12 19.72 18.15 -4.80
CA PHE A 12 19.10 17.47 -5.95
C PHE A 12 19.27 15.95 -5.87
N GLY A 13 20.45 15.46 -5.45
CA GLY A 13 20.68 14.03 -5.25
C GLY A 13 19.77 13.43 -4.18
N PHE A 14 19.59 14.10 -3.05
CA PHE A 14 18.67 13.64 -2.00
C PHE A 14 17.21 13.64 -2.45
N ILE A 15 16.77 14.68 -3.15
CA ILE A 15 15.40 14.75 -3.70
C ILE A 15 15.19 13.61 -4.71
N ALA A 16 16.12 13.39 -5.63
CA ALA A 16 16.03 12.32 -6.62
C ALA A 16 15.96 10.92 -5.97
N CYS A 17 16.73 10.71 -4.89
CA CYS A 17 16.68 9.46 -4.11
C CYS A 17 15.27 9.21 -3.53
N CYS A 18 14.67 10.22 -2.91
CA CYS A 18 13.29 10.10 -2.39
C CYS A 18 12.26 9.89 -3.50
N PHE A 19 12.40 10.60 -4.62
CA PHE A 19 11.49 10.47 -5.76
C PHE A 19 11.47 9.05 -6.31
N LEU A 20 12.65 8.46 -6.56
CA LEU A 20 12.75 7.11 -7.07
C LEU A 20 12.17 6.08 -6.09
N TRP A 21 12.36 6.29 -4.79
CA TRP A 21 11.94 5.31 -3.79
C TRP A 21 10.42 5.30 -3.52
N PHE A 22 9.74 6.44 -3.64
CA PHE A 22 8.34 6.58 -3.24
C PHE A 22 7.36 6.90 -4.38
N ASN A 23 7.80 7.56 -5.46
CA ASN A 23 6.88 8.07 -6.47
C ASN A 23 6.63 7.05 -7.58
N ASN A 24 5.44 6.45 -7.62
CA ASN A 24 5.03 5.49 -8.64
C ASN A 24 4.31 6.11 -9.85
N THR A 25 4.24 7.44 -9.94
CA THR A 25 3.61 8.15 -11.07
C THR A 25 4.64 8.54 -12.12
N ALA A 26 5.71 9.23 -11.71
CA ALA A 26 6.84 9.57 -12.55
C ALA A 26 7.79 8.37 -12.77
N TYR A 27 7.81 7.42 -11.83
CA TYR A 27 8.52 6.14 -11.96
C TYR A 27 7.51 5.00 -11.91
N PRO A 28 6.85 4.64 -13.03
CA PRO A 28 5.79 3.64 -13.03
C PRO A 28 6.33 2.27 -12.60
N SER A 29 5.57 1.57 -11.75
CA SER A 29 5.97 0.26 -11.23
C SER A 29 6.02 -0.82 -12.29
N GLU A 30 5.35 -0.62 -13.43
CA GLU A 30 5.48 -1.48 -14.62
C GLU A 30 6.90 -1.49 -15.21
N PHE A 31 7.67 -0.40 -15.09
CA PHE A 31 9.04 -0.31 -15.62
C PHE A 31 10.10 -0.48 -14.55
N TYR A 32 9.87 0.06 -13.35
CA TYR A 32 10.86 0.14 -12.27
C TYR A 32 10.63 -0.89 -11.15
N GLY A 33 9.56 -1.67 -11.24
CA GLY A 33 9.13 -2.57 -10.17
C GLY A 33 8.38 -1.82 -9.05
N PRO A 34 7.78 -2.57 -8.10
CA PRO A 34 7.02 -1.98 -7.01
C PRO A 34 7.94 -1.25 -6.03
N THR A 35 7.47 -0.12 -5.51
CA THR A 35 8.14 0.55 -4.38
C THR A 35 8.08 -0.34 -3.13
N GLY A 36 8.96 -0.10 -2.16
CA GLY A 36 8.93 -0.83 -0.87
C GLY A 36 7.54 -0.82 -0.20
N PRO A 37 6.88 0.34 -0.07
CA PRO A 37 5.49 0.43 0.41
C PRO A 37 4.50 -0.38 -0.45
N GLU A 38 4.65 -0.35 -1.78
CA GLU A 38 3.77 -1.06 -2.72
C GLU A 38 3.88 -2.59 -2.58
N ALA A 39 5.09 -3.10 -2.45
CA ALA A 39 5.35 -4.53 -2.23
C ALA A 39 4.79 -5.01 -0.89
N SER A 40 4.94 -4.20 0.18
CA SER A 40 4.40 -4.54 1.50
C SER A 40 2.87 -4.63 1.48
N GLN A 41 2.20 -3.68 0.82
CA GLN A 41 0.74 -3.72 0.68
C GLN A 41 0.28 -4.85 -0.26
N ALA A 42 1.07 -5.20 -1.29
CA ALA A 42 0.81 -6.37 -2.14
C ALA A 42 0.81 -7.67 -1.34
N GLN A 43 1.75 -7.83 -0.42
CA GLN A 43 1.80 -8.99 0.45
C GLN A 43 0.54 -9.10 1.33
N ALA A 44 0.13 -8.01 1.99
CA ALA A 44 -1.08 -8.02 2.81
C ALA A 44 -2.34 -8.36 1.98
N PHE A 45 -2.43 -7.78 0.78
CA PHE A 45 -3.53 -8.02 -0.14
C PHE A 45 -3.62 -9.48 -0.60
N THR A 46 -2.49 -10.08 -1.00
CA THR A 46 -2.47 -11.48 -1.47
C THR A 46 -2.92 -12.46 -0.39
N PHE A 47 -2.47 -12.28 0.86
CA PHE A 47 -2.93 -13.11 1.98
C PHE A 47 -4.41 -12.87 2.34
N LEU A 48 -4.87 -11.62 2.28
CA LEU A 48 -6.29 -11.28 2.49
C LEU A 48 -7.17 -12.02 1.47
N VAL A 49 -6.85 -11.91 0.18
CA VAL A 49 -7.59 -12.56 -0.92
C VAL A 49 -7.58 -14.08 -0.74
N ARG A 50 -6.41 -14.67 -0.47
CA ARG A 50 -6.26 -16.11 -0.27
C ARG A 50 -7.13 -16.60 0.86
N ASP A 51 -7.05 -15.96 2.03
CA ASP A 51 -7.75 -16.44 3.22
C ASP A 51 -9.26 -16.17 3.11
N GLN A 52 -9.68 -15.11 2.43
CA GLN A 52 -11.09 -14.88 2.08
C GLN A 52 -11.65 -15.99 1.18
N ARG A 53 -10.88 -16.46 0.19
CA ARG A 53 -11.25 -17.59 -0.67
C ARG A 53 -11.33 -18.92 0.10
N LEU A 54 -10.56 -19.05 1.17
CA LEU A 54 -10.66 -20.18 2.10
C LEU A 54 -11.83 -20.05 3.09
N GLY A 55 -12.65 -19.01 2.99
CA GLY A 55 -13.84 -18.79 3.82
C GLY A 55 -13.59 -17.98 5.10
N ALA A 56 -12.41 -17.37 5.25
CA ALA A 56 -12.14 -16.51 6.40
C ALA A 56 -12.87 -15.17 6.31
N ASN A 57 -13.49 -14.74 7.41
CA ASN A 57 -14.08 -13.41 7.52
C ASN A 57 -13.00 -12.36 7.82
N VAL A 58 -12.42 -11.78 6.76
CA VAL A 58 -11.30 -10.82 6.86
C VAL A 58 -11.61 -9.57 7.68
N GLY A 59 -12.88 -9.16 7.77
CA GLY A 59 -13.31 -7.99 8.54
C GLY A 59 -13.50 -8.24 10.05
N SER A 60 -13.61 -9.50 10.48
CA SER A 60 -13.79 -9.86 11.91
C SER A 60 -12.67 -10.75 12.44
N ALA A 61 -11.65 -11.03 11.62
CA ALA A 61 -10.52 -11.85 12.02
C ALA A 61 -9.62 -11.06 12.97
N GLN A 62 -9.63 -11.43 14.25
CA GLN A 62 -8.74 -10.87 15.25
C GLN A 62 -7.35 -11.54 15.16
N GLY A 63 -6.31 -10.71 15.15
CA GLY A 63 -4.92 -11.14 15.21
C GLY A 63 -4.45 -11.38 16.65
N PRO A 64 -3.23 -11.93 16.83
CA PRO A 64 -2.70 -12.28 18.17
C PRO A 64 -2.56 -11.10 19.13
N THR A 65 -2.41 -9.88 18.60
CA THR A 65 -2.26 -8.64 19.39
C THR A 65 -3.59 -8.00 19.77
N GLY A 66 -4.71 -8.61 19.42
CA GLY A 66 -6.06 -8.06 19.62
C GLY A 66 -6.51 -7.10 18.51
N LEU A 67 -5.60 -6.62 17.65
CA LEU A 67 -5.92 -5.86 16.43
C LEU A 67 -6.44 -6.79 15.32
N GLY A 68 -7.08 -6.22 14.30
CA GLY A 68 -7.53 -7.00 13.14
C GLY A 68 -6.35 -7.56 12.34
N LYS A 69 -6.45 -8.84 11.98
CA LYS A 69 -5.38 -9.57 11.28
C LYS A 69 -5.12 -9.03 9.87
N TYR A 70 -6.20 -8.69 9.14
CA TYR A 70 -6.11 -8.21 7.76
C TYR A 70 -6.45 -6.72 7.62
N LEU A 71 -7.40 -6.24 8.42
CA LEU A 71 -7.91 -4.87 8.35
C LEU A 71 -7.97 -4.27 9.74
N MET A 72 -7.71 -2.98 9.84
CA MET A 72 -7.81 -2.19 11.06
C MET A 72 -7.99 -0.71 10.71
N CYS A 73 -8.12 0.14 11.73
CA CYS A 73 -8.25 1.59 11.54
C CYS A 73 -6.89 2.29 11.61
N SER A 74 -6.69 3.29 10.75
CA SER A 74 -5.61 4.25 10.85
C SER A 74 -5.80 5.14 12.09
N PRO A 75 -4.80 5.93 12.49
CA PRO A 75 -4.95 6.92 13.56
C PRO A 75 -6.07 7.94 13.32
N THR A 76 -6.48 8.14 12.06
CA THR A 76 -7.56 9.04 11.63
C THR A 76 -8.88 8.33 11.35
N GLY A 77 -8.96 7.00 11.55
CA GLY A 77 -10.19 6.22 11.39
C GLY A 77 -10.43 5.65 9.99
N GLU A 78 -9.48 5.76 9.06
CA GLU A 78 -9.58 5.11 7.75
C GLU A 78 -9.34 3.60 7.87
N VAL A 79 -10.05 2.79 7.08
CA VAL A 79 -9.81 1.34 7.01
C VAL A 79 -8.55 1.06 6.20
N ILE A 80 -7.56 0.46 6.84
CA ILE A 80 -6.23 0.16 6.29
C ILE A 80 -5.88 -1.31 6.49
N PHE A 81 -4.83 -1.77 5.80
CA PHE A 81 -4.30 -3.11 6.02
C PHE A 81 -3.64 -3.24 7.40
N GLY A 82 -3.81 -4.42 8.00
CA GLY A 82 -3.26 -4.78 9.31
C GLY A 82 -1.82 -5.25 9.28
N GLY A 83 -1.27 -5.52 10.47
CA GLY A 83 0.11 -5.98 10.63
C GLY A 83 1.14 -4.89 10.36
N GLU A 84 2.37 -5.29 10.01
CA GLU A 84 3.49 -4.35 9.84
C GLU A 84 3.30 -3.32 8.71
N THR A 85 2.44 -3.62 7.73
CA THR A 85 2.15 -2.72 6.61
C THR A 85 1.27 -1.54 7.01
N MET A 86 0.84 -1.48 8.27
CA MET A 86 0.15 -0.32 8.83
C MET A 86 0.88 0.99 8.62
N ARG A 87 2.22 0.94 8.58
CA ARG A 87 3.08 2.11 8.36
C ARG A 87 3.04 2.64 6.92
N PHE A 88 2.50 1.88 5.98
CA PHE A 88 2.45 2.19 4.55
C PHE A 88 1.03 2.44 4.05
N TRP A 89 0.12 2.82 4.95
CA TRP A 89 -1.28 3.05 4.62
C TRP A 89 -1.50 4.22 3.64
N ASP A 90 -0.56 5.16 3.57
CA ASP A 90 -0.56 6.28 2.63
C ASP A 90 -0.33 5.87 1.16
N LEU A 91 0.07 4.62 0.89
CA LEU A 91 0.28 4.15 -0.47
C LEU A 91 -1.00 4.34 -1.31
N ARG A 92 -0.80 4.89 -2.50
CA ARG A 92 -1.80 4.92 -3.58
C ARG A 92 -1.25 4.12 -4.76
N ALA A 93 -2.02 3.15 -5.24
CA ALA A 93 -1.61 2.31 -6.36
C ALA A 93 -2.81 2.03 -7.27
N PRO A 94 -2.65 2.07 -8.61
CA PRO A 94 -3.76 1.87 -9.56
C PRO A 94 -4.53 0.56 -9.34
N ARG A 95 -3.84 -0.48 -8.87
CA ARG A 95 -4.46 -1.78 -8.55
C ARG A 95 -5.28 -1.77 -7.24
N LEU A 96 -5.03 -0.85 -6.32
CA LEU A 96 -5.68 -0.79 -5.01
C LEU A 96 -6.77 0.29 -4.93
N GLU A 97 -6.63 1.39 -5.67
CA GLU A 97 -7.62 2.49 -5.66
C GLU A 97 -9.07 2.04 -5.94
N PRO A 98 -9.37 1.08 -6.83
CA PRO A 98 -10.75 0.62 -7.04
C PRO A 98 -11.42 0.06 -5.78
N LEU A 99 -10.62 -0.47 -4.84
CA LEU A 99 -11.08 -1.06 -3.58
C LEU A 99 -11.20 -0.02 -2.45
N ARG A 100 -10.80 1.24 -2.70
CA ARG A 100 -10.95 2.34 -1.74
C ARG A 100 -12.28 3.08 -1.94
N GLY A 101 -12.91 3.39 -0.82
CA GLY A 101 -14.07 4.27 -0.70
C GLY A 101 -13.73 5.53 0.11
N PRO A 102 -14.76 6.28 0.55
CA PRO A 102 -14.58 7.52 1.30
C PRO A 102 -13.82 7.37 2.63
N ASN A 103 -13.93 6.20 3.27
CA ASN A 103 -13.33 5.91 4.59
C ASN A 103 -12.17 4.90 4.51
N GLY A 104 -11.42 4.87 3.39
CA GLY A 104 -10.35 3.90 3.16
C GLY A 104 -10.84 2.65 2.44
N LEU A 105 -10.31 1.46 2.78
CA LEU A 105 -10.67 0.20 2.12
C LEU A 105 -12.14 -0.19 2.39
N ASP A 106 -12.89 -0.45 1.32
CA ASP A 106 -14.30 -0.80 1.42
C ASP A 106 -14.49 -2.33 1.53
N LEU A 107 -15.06 -2.77 2.65
CA LEU A 107 -15.36 -4.18 2.92
C LEU A 107 -16.29 -4.81 1.89
N SER A 108 -17.23 -4.04 1.33
CA SER A 108 -18.16 -4.57 0.33
C SER A 108 -17.45 -4.89 -0.98
N ARG A 109 -16.54 -4.01 -1.40
CA ARG A 109 -15.70 -4.17 -2.60
C ARG A 109 -14.66 -5.27 -2.41
N LEU A 110 -14.02 -5.34 -1.25
CA LEU A 110 -13.09 -6.44 -0.93
C LEU A 110 -13.78 -7.81 -1.01
N LYS A 111 -15.07 -7.89 -0.66
CA LYS A 111 -15.82 -9.15 -0.74
C LYS A 111 -16.22 -9.54 -2.15
N LYS A 112 -16.54 -8.58 -3.02
CA LYS A 112 -17.26 -8.85 -4.29
C LYS A 112 -16.52 -8.42 -5.54
N ASP A 113 -15.65 -7.42 -5.46
CA ASP A 113 -15.18 -6.67 -6.64
C ASP A 113 -13.70 -6.88 -6.95
N ILE A 114 -13.02 -7.78 -6.22
CA ILE A 114 -11.63 -8.13 -6.49
C ILE A 114 -11.52 -8.81 -7.86
N GLN A 115 -10.69 -8.25 -8.72
CA GLN A 115 -10.45 -8.74 -10.07
C GLN A 115 -9.21 -9.66 -10.13
N PRO A 116 -9.23 -10.72 -10.96
CA PRO A 116 -8.09 -11.63 -11.11
C PRO A 116 -6.78 -10.95 -11.51
N TRP A 117 -6.84 -9.81 -12.22
CA TRP A 117 -5.63 -9.07 -12.60
C TRP A 117 -5.02 -8.29 -11.43
N GLN A 118 -5.82 -7.87 -10.44
CA GLN A 118 -5.32 -7.23 -9.22
C GLN A 118 -4.57 -8.23 -8.35
N GLU A 119 -4.96 -9.51 -8.38
CA GLU A 119 -4.30 -10.59 -7.65
C GLU A 119 -2.96 -10.99 -8.27
N ARG A 120 -2.82 -10.82 -9.59
CA ARG A 120 -1.58 -11.13 -10.31
C ARG A 120 -0.51 -10.03 -10.17
N ARG A 121 -0.91 -8.80 -9.84
CA ARG A 121 -0.02 -7.63 -9.67
C ARG A 121 0.38 -7.44 -8.21
#